data_AF-A0A9N9JNB5-F1
#
_entry.id   AF-A0A9N9JNB5-F1
#
_cell.length_a   1.000
_cell.length_b   1.000
_cell.length_c   1.000
_cell.angle_alpha   90.00
_cell.angle_beta   90.00
_cell.angle_gamma   90.00
#
_symmetry.space_group_name_H-M   'P 1'
#
loop_
_entity.id
_entity.type
_entity.pdbx_description
1 polymer ?
#
loop_
_entity_poly.entity_id
_entity_poly.type
_entity_poly.pdbx_seq_one_letter_code
_entity_poly.pdbx_strand_id
1 'polypeptide(L)'
;DKQNIVLQICKKILSSIQSEKNRAELYYDRNSLTHENIINYHDIKNFIDLEFKDLINSNKLFYEKYVGTTNRPNKLIFYWSNNLDDLFGKFFLLSSKWYLPFTQYLRIRHNNQIKKWSIYKDVSIQEHRLKSQLIQNLSNYLPGFKYLFTFEWNYVLNKPNFGQGDFIFASDSGVFCVVEVKHIKTIPGSTARKARTLARKVVGLQALKYKMLALKKFENQQITVISAIFINGLNWNMNENDVHLIFVNDIDKKIAQVIGKKFKKDLKKLNS
;
A
#
# COMPACT_ATOMS: atom_id res chain seq x y z
N ASP A 1 -7.26 -17.76 12.29
CA ASP A 1 -6.35 -17.19 13.33
C ASP A 1 -4.93 -16.99 12.85
N LYS A 2 -4.26 -18.06 12.39
CA LYS A 2 -2.90 -18.01 11.81
C LYS A 2 -2.72 -16.93 10.74
N GLN A 3 -3.66 -16.84 9.80
CA GLN A 3 -3.67 -15.78 8.79
C GLN A 3 -3.70 -14.37 9.40
N ASN A 4 -4.60 -14.14 10.36
CA ASN A 4 -4.72 -12.84 11.03
C ASN A 4 -3.41 -12.46 11.75
N ILE A 5 -2.77 -13.42 12.44
CA ILE A 5 -1.49 -13.18 13.12
C ILE A 5 -0.39 -12.76 12.14
N VAL A 6 -0.21 -13.51 11.03
CA VAL A 6 0.79 -13.15 10.03
C VAL A 6 0.53 -11.76 9.48
N LEU A 7 -0.71 -11.47 9.09
CA LEU A 7 -1.07 -10.17 8.52
C LEU A 7 -0.95 -9.03 9.54
N GLN A 8 -1.25 -9.26 10.83
CA GLN A 8 -1.06 -8.31 11.92
C GLN A 8 0.41 -8.00 12.17
N ILE A 9 1.27 -9.02 12.24
CA ILE A 9 2.73 -8.85 12.34
C ILE A 9 3.21 -8.03 11.14
N CYS A 10 2.74 -8.40 9.94
CA CYS A 10 3.07 -7.68 8.73
C CYS A 10 2.70 -6.19 8.78
N LYS A 11 1.48 -5.92 9.22
CA LYS A 11 0.93 -4.57 9.36
C LYS A 11 1.71 -3.75 10.38
N LYS A 12 2.02 -4.32 11.55
CA LYS A 12 2.76 -3.63 12.62
C LYS A 12 4.17 -3.25 12.19
N ILE A 13 4.90 -4.17 11.56
CA ILE A 13 6.27 -3.90 11.09
C ILE A 13 6.26 -2.82 10.00
N LEU A 14 5.43 -2.96 8.97
CA LEU A 14 5.37 -1.97 7.88
C LEU A 14 4.93 -0.59 8.38
N SER A 15 3.96 -0.53 9.28
CA SER A 15 3.52 0.74 9.89
C SER A 15 4.63 1.40 10.70
N SER A 16 5.40 0.61 11.45
CA SER A 16 6.56 1.13 12.19
C SER A 16 7.65 1.64 11.24
N ILE A 17 7.97 0.90 10.17
CA ILE A 17 8.97 1.33 9.17
C ILE A 17 8.55 2.65 8.52
N GLN A 18 7.29 2.77 8.08
CA GLN A 18 6.78 4.01 7.49
C GLN A 18 6.68 5.18 8.47
N SER A 19 6.71 4.89 9.77
CA SER A 19 6.76 5.89 10.85
C SER A 19 8.20 6.12 11.35
N GLU A 20 9.21 5.65 10.60
CA GLU A 20 10.64 5.80 10.91
C GLU A 20 11.04 5.21 12.28
N LYS A 21 10.28 4.23 12.76
CA LYS A 21 10.61 3.46 13.97
C LYS A 21 11.51 2.29 13.58
N ASN A 22 12.32 1.83 14.54
CA ASN A 22 13.21 0.66 14.37
C ASN A 22 12.65 -0.63 14.99
N ARG A 23 11.45 -0.58 15.57
CA ARG A 23 10.78 -1.74 16.18
C ARG A 23 9.26 -1.69 16.03
N ALA A 24 8.64 -2.85 16.13
CA ALA A 24 7.19 -3.00 16.14
C ALA A 24 6.74 -3.85 17.33
N GLU A 25 5.58 -3.53 17.89
CA GLU A 25 5.06 -4.19 19.08
C GLU A 25 3.72 -4.86 18.77
N LEU A 26 3.60 -6.13 19.14
CA LEU A 26 2.38 -6.93 19.04
C LEU A 26 1.97 -7.44 20.42
N TYR A 27 0.84 -6.98 20.92
CA TYR A 27 0.26 -7.44 22.19
C TYR A 27 -0.42 -8.79 22.00
N TYR A 28 -0.30 -9.68 22.99
CA TYR A 28 -0.85 -11.04 22.90
C TYR A 28 -1.66 -11.51 24.12
N ASP A 29 -1.73 -10.73 25.19
CA ASP A 29 -2.66 -10.94 26.29
C ASP A 29 -3.85 -9.96 26.19
N ARG A 30 -5.05 -10.36 26.65
CA ARG A 30 -6.33 -9.62 26.58
C ARG A 30 -7.13 -9.71 25.26
N ASN A 31 -7.52 -10.92 24.86
CA ASN A 31 -8.53 -11.17 23.80
C ASN A 31 -8.20 -10.65 22.38
N SER A 32 -6.98 -10.16 22.13
CA SER A 32 -6.60 -9.58 20.83
C SER A 32 -6.16 -10.62 19.79
N LEU A 33 -5.79 -11.83 20.25
CA LEU A 33 -5.33 -12.94 19.42
C LEU A 33 -6.08 -14.26 19.72
N THR A 34 -7.09 -14.24 20.59
CA THR A 34 -7.83 -15.42 21.03
C THR A 34 -8.88 -15.82 20.00
N HIS A 35 -8.53 -16.76 19.13
CA HIS A 35 -9.50 -17.64 18.50
C HIS A 35 -8.89 -19.04 18.45
N GLU A 36 -9.66 -19.98 19.01
CA GLU A 36 -9.66 -21.45 19.06
C GLU A 36 -8.35 -22.28 19.03
N ASN A 37 -7.26 -21.86 18.38
CA ASN A 37 -6.07 -22.69 18.17
C ASN A 37 -4.74 -22.12 18.69
N ILE A 38 -4.71 -20.90 19.24
CA ILE A 38 -3.49 -20.26 19.74
C ILE A 38 -3.80 -19.70 21.13
N ILE A 39 -3.35 -20.42 22.15
CA ILE A 39 -3.83 -20.23 23.53
C ILE A 39 -2.74 -19.61 24.39
N ASN A 40 -1.47 -19.77 24.02
CA ASN A 40 -0.33 -19.32 24.81
C ASN A 40 0.83 -18.77 23.94
N TYR A 41 1.82 -18.18 24.61
CA TYR A 41 3.03 -17.65 23.96
C TYR A 41 3.81 -18.70 23.16
N HIS A 42 3.86 -19.95 23.63
CA HIS A 42 4.62 -21.01 22.97
C HIS A 42 4.01 -21.35 21.60
N ASP A 43 2.69 -21.40 21.49
CA ASP A 43 1.99 -21.61 20.22
C ASP A 43 2.27 -20.47 19.24
N ILE A 44 2.22 -19.22 19.73
CA ILE A 44 2.56 -18.03 18.93
C ILE A 44 4.01 -18.09 18.46
N LYS A 45 4.94 -18.41 19.36
CA LYS A 45 6.37 -18.51 19.08
C LYS A 45 6.64 -19.56 18.00
N ASN A 46 6.17 -20.78 18.20
CA ASN A 46 6.36 -21.88 17.25
C ASN A 46 5.77 -21.55 15.88
N PHE A 47 4.61 -20.88 15.86
CA PHE A 47 3.99 -20.44 14.61
C PHE A 47 4.80 -19.35 13.90
N ILE A 48 5.31 -18.35 14.64
CA ILE A 48 6.19 -17.31 14.08
C ILE A 48 7.48 -17.92 13.56
N ASP A 49 8.15 -18.76 14.35
CA ASP A 49 9.39 -19.42 13.96
C ASP A 49 9.20 -20.25 12.69
N LEU A 50 8.04 -20.88 12.50
CA LEU A 50 7.72 -21.65 11.31
C LEU A 50 7.44 -20.76 10.09
N GLU A 51 6.54 -19.78 10.20
CA GLU A 51 6.09 -18.99 9.05
C GLU A 51 7.08 -17.89 8.66
N PHE A 52 7.83 -17.35 9.62
CA PHE A 52 8.85 -16.32 9.41
C PHE A 52 10.26 -16.92 9.37
N LYS A 53 10.41 -18.25 9.31
CA LYS A 53 11.71 -18.95 9.33
C LYS A 53 12.73 -18.35 8.36
N ASP A 54 12.32 -18.02 7.13
CA ASP A 54 13.23 -17.53 6.09
C ASP A 54 13.74 -16.11 6.41
N LEU A 55 12.92 -15.31 7.11
CA LEU A 55 13.27 -13.96 7.56
C LEU A 55 14.17 -14.02 8.80
N ILE A 56 13.88 -14.94 9.73
CA ILE A 56 14.63 -15.14 10.97
C ILE A 56 16.00 -15.74 10.67
N ASN A 57 16.07 -16.87 9.95
CA ASN A 57 17.31 -17.58 9.64
C ASN A 57 18.26 -16.77 8.76
N SER A 58 17.75 -15.77 8.02
CA SER A 58 18.57 -14.87 7.22
C SER A 58 18.91 -13.57 7.93
N ASN A 59 18.67 -13.46 9.24
CA ASN A 59 18.98 -12.30 10.07
C ASN A 59 18.31 -11.01 9.58
N LYS A 60 17.09 -11.12 9.04
CA LYS A 60 16.30 -9.97 8.54
C LYS A 60 15.22 -9.54 9.52
N LEU A 61 14.69 -10.48 10.29
CA LEU A 61 13.70 -10.25 11.32
C LEU A 61 14.13 -10.93 12.61
N PHE A 62 14.06 -10.19 13.70
CA PHE A 62 14.30 -10.67 15.05
C PHE A 62 13.08 -10.36 15.89
N TYR A 63 12.82 -11.16 16.92
CA TYR A 63 11.78 -10.83 17.87
C TYR A 63 12.10 -11.36 19.26
N GLU A 64 11.63 -10.62 20.27
CA GLU A 64 11.79 -10.99 21.66
C GLU A 64 10.45 -10.92 22.40
N LYS A 65 10.35 -11.70 23.47
CA LYS A 65 9.20 -11.69 24.38
C LYS A 65 9.43 -10.64 25.45
N TYR A 66 8.45 -9.75 25.62
CA TYR A 66 8.34 -8.92 26.82
C TYR A 66 7.26 -9.48 27.73
N VAL A 67 7.67 -9.92 28.92
CA VAL A 67 6.74 -10.32 29.98
C VAL A 67 6.24 -9.06 30.66
N GLY A 68 4.93 -8.88 30.60
CA GLY A 68 4.23 -7.74 31.18
C GLY A 68 4.33 -7.67 32.70
N THR A 69 3.97 -6.51 33.25
CA THR A 69 3.68 -6.35 34.69
C THR A 69 2.18 -6.13 34.86
N THR A 70 1.70 -5.95 36.10
CA THR A 70 0.29 -5.61 36.39
C THR A 70 -0.23 -4.45 35.53
N ASN A 71 0.62 -3.48 35.22
CA ASN A 71 0.28 -2.27 34.46
C ASN A 71 0.76 -2.28 33.00
N ARG A 72 1.46 -3.33 32.55
CA ARG A 72 2.01 -3.40 31.19
C ARG A 72 1.65 -4.76 30.56
N PRO A 73 0.93 -4.79 29.44
CA PRO A 73 0.56 -6.05 28.79
C PRO A 73 1.78 -6.78 28.24
N ASN A 74 1.65 -8.10 28.12
CA ASN A 74 2.60 -8.94 27.44
C ASN A 74 2.65 -8.61 25.94
N LYS A 75 3.85 -8.59 25.37
CA LYS A 75 4.03 -8.26 23.95
C LYS A 75 5.23 -8.96 23.33
N LEU A 76 5.16 -9.11 22.01
CA LEU A 76 6.29 -9.41 21.15
C LEU A 76 6.85 -8.11 20.60
N ILE A 77 8.17 -7.96 20.66
CA ILE A 77 8.87 -6.83 20.07
C ILE A 77 9.66 -7.34 18.88
N PHE A 78 9.39 -6.80 17.70
CA PHE A 78 10.05 -7.15 16.46
C PHE A 78 11.07 -6.08 16.09
N TYR A 79 12.24 -6.53 15.64
CA TYR A 79 13.32 -5.73 15.08
C TYR A 79 13.68 -6.27 13.70
N TRP A 80 14.30 -5.46 12.86
CA TRP A 80 14.69 -5.86 11.51
C TRP A 80 16.01 -5.26 11.09
N SER A 81 16.61 -5.87 10.07
CA SER A 81 17.84 -5.36 9.47
C SER A 81 17.59 -4.05 8.70
N ASN A 82 18.59 -3.17 8.62
CA ASN A 82 18.52 -1.92 7.86
C ASN A 82 18.38 -2.14 6.34
N ASN A 83 18.69 -3.34 5.82
CA ASN A 83 18.47 -3.67 4.41
C ASN A 83 17.00 -3.94 4.13
N LEU A 84 16.25 -2.85 3.90
CA LEU A 84 14.82 -2.91 3.65
C LEU A 84 14.44 -3.61 2.33
N ASP A 85 15.32 -3.67 1.32
CA ASP A 85 14.96 -4.30 0.03
C ASP A 85 14.78 -5.81 0.17
N ASP A 86 15.74 -6.46 0.82
CA ASP A 86 15.69 -7.91 1.06
C ASP A 86 14.60 -8.26 2.08
N LEU A 87 14.46 -7.45 3.14
CA LEU A 87 13.36 -7.56 4.10
C LEU A 87 12.01 -7.54 3.36
N PHE A 88 11.71 -6.47 2.63
CA PHE A 88 10.46 -6.31 1.88
C PHE A 88 10.24 -7.44 0.87
N GLY A 89 11.30 -7.90 0.19
CA GLY A 89 11.19 -8.98 -0.79
C GLY A 89 10.62 -10.26 -0.18
N LYS A 90 11.21 -10.70 0.94
CA LYS A 90 10.74 -11.88 1.68
C LYS A 90 9.40 -11.63 2.37
N PHE A 91 9.20 -10.43 2.89
CA PHE A 91 7.97 -10.05 3.56
C PHE A 91 6.76 -10.08 2.65
N PHE A 92 6.86 -9.51 1.45
CA PHE A 92 5.76 -9.50 0.49
C PHE A 92 5.54 -10.86 -0.17
N LEU A 93 6.54 -11.75 -0.18
CA LEU A 93 6.33 -13.15 -0.54
C LEU A 93 5.44 -13.84 0.51
N LEU A 94 5.79 -13.72 1.79
CA LEU A 94 5.01 -14.27 2.89
C LEU A 94 3.59 -13.67 2.94
N SER A 95 3.49 -12.35 2.86
CA SER A 95 2.20 -11.67 2.92
C SER A 95 1.31 -12.04 1.74
N SER A 96 1.86 -12.23 0.52
CA SER A 96 1.08 -12.70 -0.64
C SER A 96 0.47 -14.09 -0.41
N LYS A 97 1.24 -15.04 0.17
CA LYS A 97 0.74 -16.38 0.51
C LYS A 97 -0.48 -16.29 1.42
N TRP A 98 -0.36 -15.51 2.49
CA TRP A 98 -1.41 -15.39 3.50
C TRP A 98 -2.56 -14.47 3.08
N TYR A 99 -2.32 -13.54 2.16
CA TYR A 99 -3.35 -12.62 1.67
C TYR A 99 -4.13 -13.19 0.47
N LEU A 100 -3.66 -14.29 -0.14
CA LEU A 100 -4.27 -14.93 -1.30
C LEU A 100 -5.80 -15.12 -1.21
N PRO A 101 -6.39 -15.57 -0.08
CA PRO A 101 -7.85 -15.73 0.03
C PRO A 101 -8.63 -14.43 -0.20
N PHE A 102 -8.05 -13.26 0.11
CA PHE A 102 -8.69 -11.95 -0.12
C PHE A 102 -8.66 -11.51 -1.58
N THR A 103 -7.82 -12.12 -2.42
CA THR A 103 -7.66 -11.70 -3.83
C THR A 103 -8.91 -11.96 -4.67
N GLN A 104 -9.72 -12.98 -4.34
CA GLN A 104 -10.99 -13.22 -5.02
C GLN A 104 -11.96 -12.06 -4.79
N TYR A 105 -12.05 -11.58 -3.55
CA TYR A 105 -12.83 -10.38 -3.22
C TYR A 105 -12.31 -9.15 -3.99
N LEU A 106 -10.98 -8.97 -4.08
CA LEU A 106 -10.39 -7.87 -4.84
C LEU A 106 -10.70 -7.94 -6.34
N ARG A 107 -10.73 -9.14 -6.94
CA ARG A 107 -11.10 -9.34 -8.35
C ARG A 107 -12.55 -8.94 -8.62
N ILE A 108 -13.48 -9.42 -7.79
CA ILE A 108 -14.91 -9.07 -7.91
C ILE A 108 -15.08 -7.56 -7.78
N ARG A 109 -14.44 -6.97 -6.77
CA ARG A 109 -14.49 -5.53 -6.52
C ARG A 109 -13.90 -4.75 -7.69
N HIS A 110 -12.74 -5.15 -8.22
CA HIS A 110 -12.11 -4.54 -9.39
C HIS A 110 -13.05 -4.51 -10.59
N ASN A 111 -13.63 -5.66 -10.96
CA ASN A 111 -14.54 -5.74 -12.10
C ASN A 111 -15.74 -4.80 -11.93
N ASN A 112 -16.29 -4.72 -10.72
CA ASN A 112 -17.39 -3.81 -10.41
C ASN A 112 -16.96 -2.34 -10.51
N GLN A 113 -15.76 -1.97 -10.03
CA GLN A 113 -15.25 -0.61 -10.14
C GLN A 113 -14.93 -0.21 -11.57
N ILE A 114 -14.38 -1.12 -12.38
CA ILE A 114 -14.12 -0.87 -13.81
C ILE A 114 -15.42 -0.62 -14.58
N LYS A 115 -16.45 -1.43 -14.32
CA LYS A 115 -17.79 -1.21 -14.89
C LYS A 115 -18.33 0.17 -14.49
N LYS A 116 -18.29 0.52 -13.20
CA LYS A 116 -18.72 1.84 -12.72
C LYS A 116 -17.92 2.98 -13.37
N TRP A 117 -16.60 2.86 -13.46
CA TRP A 117 -15.74 3.85 -14.10
C TRP A 117 -16.11 4.07 -15.57
N SER A 118 -16.43 3.00 -16.31
CA SER A 118 -16.82 3.11 -17.73
C SER A 118 -18.05 3.97 -17.98
N ILE A 119 -18.97 4.03 -16.99
CA ILE A 119 -20.19 4.86 -17.01
C ILE A 119 -19.89 6.26 -16.47
N TYR A 120 -19.07 6.36 -15.41
CA TYR A 120 -18.76 7.62 -14.74
C TYR A 120 -17.84 8.54 -15.55
N LYS A 121 -16.90 7.97 -16.31
CA LYS A 121 -15.87 8.75 -16.99
C LYS A 121 -16.49 9.72 -17.99
N ASP A 122 -16.02 10.95 -17.95
CA ASP A 122 -16.30 11.98 -18.94
C ASP A 122 -15.01 12.33 -19.68
N VAL A 123 -14.89 11.86 -20.91
CA VAL A 123 -13.66 12.03 -21.72
C VAL A 123 -13.44 13.47 -22.18
N SER A 124 -14.40 14.38 -21.99
CA SER A 124 -14.22 15.82 -22.21
C SER A 124 -13.37 16.46 -21.10
N ILE A 125 -13.33 15.85 -19.92
CA ILE A 125 -12.58 16.35 -18.76
C ILE A 125 -11.14 15.80 -18.79
N GLN A 126 -10.15 16.69 -18.82
CA GLN A 126 -8.73 16.33 -18.89
C GLN A 126 -8.28 15.42 -17.72
N GLU A 127 -8.77 15.67 -16.51
CA GLU A 127 -8.47 14.83 -15.35
C GLU A 127 -9.05 13.41 -15.50
N HIS A 128 -10.25 13.27 -16.08
CA HIS A 128 -10.85 11.96 -16.39
C HIS A 128 -10.10 11.21 -17.50
N ARG A 129 -9.50 11.93 -18.47
CA ARG A 129 -8.58 11.33 -19.45
C ARG A 129 -7.34 10.76 -18.77
N LEU A 130 -6.69 11.53 -17.88
CA LEU A 130 -5.54 11.05 -17.09
C LEU A 130 -5.90 9.84 -16.22
N LYS A 131 -7.06 9.91 -15.54
CA LYS A 131 -7.59 8.81 -14.74
C LYS A 131 -7.79 7.54 -15.58
N SER A 132 -8.35 7.68 -16.79
CA SER A 132 -8.52 6.56 -17.74
C SER A 132 -7.18 6.00 -18.22
N GLN A 133 -6.21 6.87 -18.54
CA GLN A 133 -4.88 6.46 -18.97
C GLN A 133 -4.15 5.64 -17.89
N LEU A 134 -4.27 6.04 -16.62
CA LEU A 134 -3.72 5.29 -15.49
C LEU A 134 -4.36 3.90 -15.38
N ILE A 135 -5.69 3.80 -15.44
CA ILE A 135 -6.40 2.52 -15.34
C ILE A 135 -5.99 1.58 -16.49
N GLN A 136 -5.98 2.07 -17.72
CA GLN A 136 -5.69 1.26 -18.91
C GLN A 136 -4.23 0.77 -18.95
N ASN A 137 -3.31 1.54 -18.38
CA ASN A 137 -1.88 1.25 -18.40
C ASN A 137 -1.30 1.01 -17.00
N LEU A 138 -2.13 0.53 -16.06
CA LEU A 138 -1.79 0.45 -14.65
C LEU A 138 -0.52 -0.37 -14.40
N SER A 139 -0.33 -1.47 -15.14
CA SER A 139 0.86 -2.33 -15.04
C SER A 139 2.17 -1.61 -15.39
N ASN A 140 2.13 -0.58 -16.23
CA ASN A 140 3.30 0.20 -16.63
C ASN A 140 3.70 1.19 -15.53
N TYR A 141 2.72 1.81 -14.87
CA TYR A 141 2.96 2.84 -13.85
C TYR A 141 3.08 2.29 -12.43
N LEU A 142 2.31 1.25 -12.11
CA LEU A 142 2.19 0.68 -10.77
C LEU A 142 2.20 -0.86 -10.83
N PRO A 143 3.30 -1.48 -11.32
CA PRO A 143 3.38 -2.93 -11.49
C PRO A 143 3.13 -3.68 -10.18
N GLY A 144 2.34 -4.75 -10.25
CA GLY A 144 1.97 -5.58 -9.09
C GLY A 144 0.74 -5.09 -8.31
N PHE A 145 0.22 -3.89 -8.60
CA PHE A 145 -1.07 -3.43 -8.12
C PHE A 145 -2.11 -3.68 -9.20
N LYS A 146 -2.91 -4.74 -9.03
CA LYS A 146 -3.76 -5.30 -10.09
C LYS A 146 -5.21 -4.85 -10.00
N TYR A 147 -5.64 -4.43 -8.82
CA TYR A 147 -7.05 -4.26 -8.52
C TYR A 147 -7.36 -2.80 -8.25
N LEU A 148 -8.24 -2.19 -9.06
CA LEU A 148 -8.93 -0.97 -8.69
C LEU A 148 -9.89 -1.27 -7.52
N PHE A 149 -9.49 -0.93 -6.30
CA PHE A 149 -10.26 -1.20 -5.09
C PHE A 149 -11.44 -0.23 -4.97
N THR A 150 -11.20 1.07 -5.17
CA THR A 150 -12.27 2.08 -5.21
C THR A 150 -11.77 3.31 -5.95
N PHE A 151 -12.71 4.08 -6.51
CA PHE A 151 -12.48 5.42 -7.02
C PHE A 151 -13.48 6.40 -6.42
N GLU A 152 -13.18 7.69 -6.50
CA GLU A 152 -14.04 8.79 -6.01
C GLU A 152 -14.61 8.50 -4.62
N TRP A 153 -13.74 8.06 -3.70
CA TRP A 153 -14.16 7.48 -2.45
C TRP A 153 -14.31 8.56 -1.38
N ASN A 154 -15.51 8.64 -0.81
CA ASN A 154 -15.80 9.52 0.32
C ASN A 154 -14.96 9.10 1.53
N TYR A 155 -14.04 9.94 1.98
CA TYR A 155 -13.25 9.66 3.18
C TYR A 155 -13.89 10.21 4.46
N VAL A 156 -14.91 11.06 4.35
CA VAL A 156 -15.75 11.50 5.47
C VAL A 156 -17.05 10.71 5.48
N LEU A 157 -17.32 10.00 6.57
CA LEU A 157 -18.58 9.28 6.79
C LEU A 157 -19.76 10.25 6.66
N ASN A 158 -20.75 9.88 5.85
CA ASN A 158 -22.00 10.62 5.65
C ASN A 158 -21.86 12.07 5.18
N LYS A 159 -20.71 12.43 4.59
CA LYS A 159 -20.48 13.77 4.02
C LYS A 159 -19.89 13.68 2.61
N PRO A 160 -20.71 13.32 1.60
CA PRO A 160 -20.25 13.13 0.21
C PRO A 160 -19.65 14.41 -0.42
N ASN A 161 -19.97 15.58 0.13
CA ASN A 161 -19.52 16.89 -0.39
C ASN A 161 -18.18 17.35 0.21
N PHE A 162 -17.57 16.60 1.14
CA PHE A 162 -16.35 17.03 1.86
C PHE A 162 -15.05 16.52 1.22
N GLY A 163 -15.12 16.12 -0.05
CA GLY A 163 -14.02 15.67 -0.88
C GLY A 163 -13.99 14.15 -1.07
N GLN A 164 -13.51 13.74 -2.24
CA GLN A 164 -13.38 12.37 -2.68
C GLN A 164 -11.92 12.14 -3.04
N GLY A 165 -11.36 11.00 -2.63
CA GLY A 165 -10.04 10.60 -3.10
C GLY A 165 -10.18 9.92 -4.46
N ASP A 166 -9.21 10.13 -5.35
CA ASP A 166 -9.34 9.69 -6.75
C ASP A 166 -9.31 8.16 -6.88
N PHE A 167 -8.21 7.52 -6.49
CA PHE A 167 -8.06 6.07 -6.63
C PHE A 167 -7.42 5.40 -5.42
N ILE A 168 -7.86 4.17 -5.17
CA ILE A 168 -7.12 3.18 -4.39
C ILE A 168 -6.95 1.94 -5.24
N PHE A 169 -5.69 1.53 -5.43
CA PHE A 169 -5.32 0.25 -6.03
C PHE A 169 -4.84 -0.73 -4.96
N ALA A 170 -5.00 -2.03 -5.19
CA ALA A 170 -4.54 -3.07 -4.30
C ALA A 170 -3.61 -4.07 -5.02
N SER A 171 -2.63 -4.58 -4.28
CA SER A 171 -1.73 -5.66 -4.67
C SER A 171 -2.20 -7.01 -4.11
N ASP A 172 -1.65 -8.11 -4.65
CA ASP A 172 -1.86 -9.46 -4.10
C ASP A 172 -1.22 -9.64 -2.72
N SER A 173 -0.34 -8.72 -2.32
CA SER A 173 0.40 -8.76 -1.05
C SER A 173 -0.31 -8.02 0.09
N GLY A 174 -1.51 -7.49 -0.15
CA GLY A 174 -2.28 -6.70 0.82
C GLY A 174 -1.81 -5.26 1.00
N VAL A 175 -0.94 -4.76 0.13
CA VAL A 175 -0.57 -3.33 0.09
C VAL A 175 -1.53 -2.57 -0.81
N PHE A 176 -2.09 -1.48 -0.28
CA PHE A 176 -2.94 -0.55 -1.03
C PHE A 176 -2.11 0.66 -1.47
N CYS A 177 -2.42 1.23 -2.64
CA CYS A 177 -1.83 2.47 -3.12
C CYS A 177 -2.94 3.50 -3.34
N VAL A 178 -2.91 4.58 -2.57
CA VAL A 178 -3.70 5.78 -2.85
C VAL A 178 -3.01 6.53 -3.97
N VAL A 179 -3.74 6.86 -5.03
CA VAL A 179 -3.22 7.67 -6.13
C VAL A 179 -4.12 8.88 -6.30
N GLU A 180 -3.55 10.06 -6.12
CA GLU A 180 -4.20 11.33 -6.44
C GLU A 180 -3.82 11.76 -7.85
N VAL A 181 -4.81 12.03 -8.70
CA VAL A 181 -4.64 12.40 -10.09
C VAL A 181 -4.84 13.89 -10.25
N LYS A 182 -3.89 14.57 -10.89
CA LYS A 182 -4.03 15.99 -11.18
C LYS A 182 -3.53 16.37 -12.56
N HIS A 183 -4.39 17.01 -13.34
CA HIS A 183 -3.95 17.73 -14.52
C HIS A 183 -3.38 19.11 -14.11
N ILE A 184 -2.08 19.29 -14.25
CA ILE A 184 -1.35 20.51 -13.93
C ILE A 184 -1.16 21.34 -15.20
N LYS A 185 -1.46 22.65 -15.13
CA LYS A 185 -1.28 23.59 -16.25
C LYS A 185 0.20 23.64 -16.69
N THR A 186 0.42 23.46 -17.98
CA THR A 186 1.73 23.42 -18.65
C THR A 186 2.09 24.78 -19.27
N ILE A 187 2.28 25.80 -18.43
CA ILE A 187 2.60 27.16 -18.91
C ILE A 187 4.13 27.36 -19.01
N PRO A 188 4.63 28.02 -20.07
CA PRO A 188 6.00 28.49 -20.16
C PRO A 188 6.54 29.32 -18.98
N GLY A 189 7.86 29.30 -18.77
CA GLY A 189 8.59 30.27 -17.95
C GLY A 189 9.04 29.78 -16.57
N SER A 190 10.00 30.50 -16.00
CA SER A 190 10.61 30.20 -14.67
C SER A 190 9.60 30.35 -13.53
N THR A 191 8.74 31.37 -13.57
CA THR A 191 7.64 31.57 -12.63
C THR A 191 6.63 30.44 -12.69
N ALA A 192 6.22 30.03 -13.90
CA ALA A 192 5.32 28.90 -14.07
C ALA A 192 5.95 27.58 -13.60
N ARG A 193 7.26 27.38 -13.78
CA ARG A 193 7.99 26.22 -13.24
C ARG A 193 7.94 26.15 -11.71
N LYS A 194 8.10 27.30 -11.02
CA LYS A 194 7.94 27.38 -9.56
C LYS A 194 6.49 27.04 -9.16
N ALA A 195 5.50 27.62 -9.83
CA ALA A 195 4.08 27.33 -9.57
C ALA A 195 3.73 25.85 -9.76
N ARG A 196 4.23 25.19 -10.82
CA ARG A 196 4.05 23.74 -11.03
C ARG A 196 4.69 22.90 -9.94
N THR A 197 5.86 23.31 -9.46
CA THR A 197 6.54 22.63 -8.35
C THR A 197 5.73 22.73 -7.07
N LEU A 198 5.16 23.90 -6.79
CA LEU A 198 4.26 24.09 -5.66
C LEU A 198 2.97 23.26 -5.81
N ALA A 199 2.33 23.29 -6.98
CA ALA A 199 1.14 22.49 -7.26
C ALA A 199 1.39 20.99 -7.02
N ARG A 200 2.52 20.44 -7.50
CA ARG A 200 2.90 19.04 -7.21
C ARG A 200 3.04 18.76 -5.72
N LYS A 201 3.65 19.67 -4.96
CA LYS A 201 3.75 19.53 -3.49
C LYS A 201 2.37 19.52 -2.83
N VAL A 202 1.46 20.40 -3.25
CA VAL A 202 0.08 20.44 -2.74
C VAL A 202 -0.66 19.12 -3.01
N VAL A 203 -0.60 18.61 -4.25
CA VAL A 203 -1.20 17.32 -4.61
C VAL A 203 -0.56 16.18 -3.81
N GLY A 204 0.76 16.22 -3.59
CA GLY A 204 1.46 15.26 -2.74
C GLY A 204 0.97 15.26 -1.28
N LEU A 205 0.72 16.44 -0.70
CA LEU A 205 0.13 16.57 0.64
C LEU A 205 -1.30 16.03 0.70
N GLN A 206 -2.10 16.22 -0.37
CA GLN A 206 -3.42 15.61 -0.48
C GLN A 206 -3.34 14.08 -0.50
N ALA A 207 -2.48 13.52 -1.34
CA ALA A 207 -2.26 12.08 -1.40
C ALA A 207 -1.79 11.50 -0.05
N LEU A 208 -0.94 12.21 0.69
CA LEU A 208 -0.52 11.81 2.04
C LEU A 208 -1.69 11.81 3.04
N LYS A 209 -2.51 12.87 3.03
CA LYS A 209 -3.73 12.93 3.84
C LYS A 209 -4.67 11.75 3.52
N TYR A 210 -4.86 11.45 2.23
CA TYR A 210 -5.70 10.35 1.78
C TYR A 210 -5.13 8.98 2.16
N LYS A 211 -3.80 8.79 2.15
CA LYS A 211 -3.16 7.60 2.73
C LYS A 211 -3.55 7.39 4.19
N MET A 212 -3.46 8.43 5.03
CA MET A 212 -3.84 8.33 6.44
C MET A 212 -5.31 7.97 6.65
N LEU A 213 -6.19 8.53 5.83
CA LEU A 213 -7.62 8.24 5.87
C LEU A 213 -7.94 6.83 5.38
N ALA A 214 -7.27 6.37 4.32
CA ALA A 214 -7.43 5.02 3.79
C ALA A 214 -6.92 3.95 4.77
N LEU A 215 -5.79 4.22 5.46
CA LEU A 215 -5.25 3.35 6.51
C LEU A 215 -6.30 3.04 7.58
N LYS A 216 -7.01 4.08 8.05
CA LYS A 216 -8.06 3.96 9.06
C LYS A 216 -9.34 3.32 8.50
N LYS A 217 -9.81 3.80 7.35
CA LYS A 217 -11.09 3.37 6.78
C LYS A 217 -11.12 1.90 6.37
N PHE A 218 -9.99 1.39 5.89
CA PHE A 218 -9.87 0.04 5.32
C PHE A 218 -8.97 -0.86 6.15
N GLU A 219 -8.81 -0.58 7.44
CA GLU A 219 -7.80 -1.20 8.31
C GLU A 219 -7.80 -2.74 8.34
N ASN A 220 -8.96 -3.38 8.11
CA ASN A 220 -9.12 -4.83 8.12
C ASN A 220 -8.94 -5.48 6.74
N GLN A 221 -8.66 -4.68 5.71
CA GLN A 221 -8.54 -5.14 4.33
C GLN A 221 -7.13 -4.94 3.78
N GLN A 222 -6.25 -4.23 4.50
CA GLN A 222 -4.91 -3.88 4.06
C GLN A 222 -3.88 -4.16 5.15
N ILE A 223 -2.66 -4.45 4.71
CA ILE A 223 -1.50 -4.58 5.58
C ILE A 223 -0.80 -3.23 5.73
N THR A 224 -0.60 -2.53 4.61
CA THR A 224 -0.24 -1.11 4.64
C THR A 224 -0.82 -0.36 3.44
N VAL A 225 -0.78 0.96 3.48
CA VAL A 225 -1.12 1.87 2.39
C VAL A 225 0.11 2.71 2.04
N ILE A 226 0.33 2.90 0.75
CA ILE A 226 1.33 3.83 0.18
C ILE A 226 0.61 4.95 -0.58
N SER A 227 1.26 6.09 -0.80
CA SER A 227 0.70 7.19 -1.59
C SER A 227 1.57 7.59 -2.78
N ALA A 228 0.89 7.88 -3.88
CA ALA A 228 1.46 8.45 -5.08
C ALA A 228 0.55 9.54 -5.67
N ILE A 229 1.13 10.35 -6.54
CA ILE A 229 0.41 11.27 -7.41
C ILE A 229 0.58 10.83 -8.87
N PHE A 230 -0.44 11.05 -9.69
CA PHE A 230 -0.40 10.83 -11.14
C PHE A 230 -0.71 12.13 -11.86
N ILE A 231 0.26 12.65 -12.61
CA ILE A 231 0.18 13.97 -13.22
C ILE A 231 0.62 13.92 -14.69
N ASN A 232 0.11 14.85 -15.49
CA ASN A 232 0.64 15.09 -16.82
C ASN A 232 2.07 15.64 -16.79
N GLY A 233 2.78 15.38 -17.88
CA GLY A 233 4.16 15.75 -18.15
C GLY A 233 4.31 17.26 -18.23
N LEU A 234 5.48 17.74 -17.84
CA LEU A 234 5.78 19.17 -17.69
C LEU A 234 6.79 19.67 -18.73
N ASN A 235 7.16 18.82 -19.69
CA ASN A 235 8.14 19.14 -20.71
C ASN A 235 7.51 19.90 -21.87
N TRP A 236 8.28 20.87 -22.35
CA TRP A 236 7.90 21.81 -23.40
C TRP A 236 8.02 21.22 -24.81
N ASN A 237 8.66 20.06 -24.92
CA ASN A 237 8.86 19.37 -26.18
C ASN A 237 7.72 18.36 -26.39
N MET A 238 6.57 18.91 -26.80
CA MET A 238 5.62 18.34 -27.77
C MET A 238 5.09 16.90 -27.61
N ASN A 239 5.06 16.31 -26.41
CA ASN A 239 4.23 15.13 -26.19
C ASN A 239 3.24 15.35 -25.06
N GLU A 240 2.01 15.73 -25.42
CA GLU A 240 0.87 15.86 -24.48
C GLU A 240 0.54 14.55 -23.73
N ASN A 241 1.15 13.43 -24.16
CA ASN A 241 0.98 12.10 -23.58
C ASN A 241 1.98 11.75 -22.47
N ASP A 242 2.99 12.59 -22.21
CA ASP A 242 3.90 12.35 -21.09
C ASP A 242 3.08 12.41 -19.80
N VAL A 243 3.17 11.38 -18.97
CA VAL A 243 2.51 11.31 -17.66
C VAL A 243 3.44 10.61 -16.67
N HIS A 244 3.32 10.97 -15.40
CA HIS A 244 4.22 10.49 -14.36
C HIS A 244 3.45 10.05 -13.13
N LEU A 245 3.80 8.85 -12.64
CA LEU A 245 3.45 8.38 -11.30
C LEU A 245 4.61 8.65 -10.34
N ILE A 246 4.37 9.44 -9.30
CA ILE A 246 5.41 9.88 -8.36
C ILE A 246 4.97 9.54 -6.94
N PHE A 247 5.76 8.73 -6.23
CA PHE A 247 5.52 8.43 -4.82
C PHE A 247 5.83 9.64 -3.94
N VAL A 248 5.01 9.84 -2.90
CA VAL A 248 5.13 11.00 -2.02
C VAL A 248 6.33 10.89 -1.06
N ASN A 249 6.76 9.68 -0.73
CA ASN A 249 7.95 9.42 0.09
C ASN A 249 8.74 8.20 -0.41
N ASP A 250 10.00 8.09 0.02
CA ASP A 250 10.94 7.07 -0.47
C ASP A 250 10.64 5.66 0.05
N ILE A 251 10.07 5.52 1.24
CA ILE A 251 9.68 4.20 1.79
C ILE A 251 8.54 3.62 0.95
N ASP A 252 7.53 4.41 0.63
CA ASP A 252 6.40 4.03 -0.22
C ASP A 252 6.87 3.64 -1.63
N LYS A 253 7.80 4.42 -2.19
CA LYS A 253 8.48 4.10 -3.46
C LYS A 253 9.17 2.74 -3.38
N LYS A 254 9.94 2.50 -2.31
CA LYS A 254 10.68 1.25 -2.13
C LYS A 254 9.73 0.04 -2.02
N ILE A 255 8.65 0.17 -1.23
CA ILE A 255 7.59 -0.84 -1.14
C ILE A 255 7.02 -1.18 -2.52
N ALA A 256 6.62 -0.15 -3.28
CA ALA A 256 6.06 -0.35 -4.63
C ALA A 256 7.05 -1.00 -5.60
N GLN A 257 8.33 -0.59 -5.54
CA GLN A 257 9.38 -1.15 -6.39
C GLN A 257 9.60 -2.64 -6.12
N VAL A 258 9.60 -3.07 -4.85
CA VAL A 258 9.76 -4.49 -4.51
C VAL A 258 8.55 -5.31 -5.00
N ILE A 259 7.33 -4.82 -4.78
CA ILE A 259 6.10 -5.43 -5.32
C ILE A 259 6.16 -5.55 -6.84
N GLY A 260 6.59 -4.48 -7.52
CA GLY A 260 6.74 -4.44 -8.97
C GLY A 260 7.80 -5.41 -9.50
N LYS A 261 8.95 -5.52 -8.83
CA LYS A 261 10.01 -6.50 -9.17
C LYS A 261 9.49 -7.93 -9.07
N LYS A 262 8.77 -8.26 -7.99
CA LYS A 262 8.13 -9.56 -7.81
C LYS A 262 7.15 -9.85 -8.96
N PHE A 263 6.26 -8.92 -9.27
CA PHE A 263 5.30 -9.06 -10.36
C PHE A 263 5.97 -9.35 -11.71
N LYS A 264 7.03 -8.61 -12.05
CA LYS A 264 7.80 -8.84 -13.29
C LYS A 264 8.47 -10.21 -13.32
N LYS A 265 8.98 -10.70 -12.18
CA LYS A 265 9.57 -12.04 -12.06
C LYS A 265 8.52 -13.13 -12.27
N ASP A 266 7.34 -12.96 -11.69
CA ASP A 266 6.23 -13.91 -11.81
C ASP A 266 5.71 -13.97 -13.27
N LEU A 267 5.60 -12.82 -13.95
CA LEU A 267 5.26 -12.77 -15.39
C LEU A 267 6.28 -13.50 -16.27
N LYS A 268 7.59 -13.32 -16.01
CA LYS A 268 8.64 -13.99 -16.79
C LYS A 268 8.54 -15.51 -16.69
N LYS A 269 8.20 -16.05 -15.52
CA LYS A 269 8.02 -17.49 -15.30
C LYS A 269 6.81 -18.09 -15.99
N LEU A 270 5.76 -17.28 -16.22
CA LEU A 270 4.55 -17.74 -16.93
C LEU A 270 4.75 -17.78 -18.45
N ASN A 271 5.68 -16.98 -18.96
CA ASN A 271 5.98 -16.86 -20.39
C ASN A 271 7.20 -17.70 -20.83
N SER A 272 7.80 -18.45 -19.92
CA SER A 272 8.93 -19.38 -20.15
C SER A 272 8.43 -20.81 -20.11
#